data_AF-A0A809Z7R2-F1
#
_entry.id   AF-A0A809Z7R2-F1
#
_cell.length_a   1.000
_cell.length_b   1.000
_cell.length_c   1.000
_cell.angle_alpha   90.00
_cell.angle_beta   90.00
_cell.angle_gamma   90.00
#
_symmetry.space_group_name_H-M   'P 1'
#
loop_
_entity.id
_entity.type
_entity.pdbx_description
1 polymer ?
#
loop_
_entity_poly.entity_id
_entity_poly.type
_entity_poly.pdbx_seq_one_letter_code
_entity_poly.pdbx_strand_id
1 'polypeptide(L)' 'MDDRALSWEKHQRIAPQVGAVVTMGRRGGGHVGIVSGFKPNGDPIVISGNSRRHRVTETVYPRSSIRAWLSAI' A
#
# COMPACT_ATOMS: atom_id res chain seq x y z
N MET A 1 -17.17 -9.49 5.64
CA MET A 1 -15.78 -9.02 5.76
C MET A 1 -14.94 -9.96 4.90
N ASP A 2 -14.30 -9.46 3.84
CA ASP A 2 -13.54 -10.27 2.87
C ASP A 2 -12.06 -9.87 3.01
N ASP A 3 -11.17 -10.85 3.09
CA ASP A 3 -9.73 -10.71 3.40
C ASP A 3 -8.89 -10.14 2.24
N ARG A 4 -9.51 -9.97 1.07
CA ARG A 4 -8.86 -9.37 -0.10
C ARG A 4 -8.56 -7.89 0.12
N ALA A 5 -7.34 -7.48 -0.25
CA ALA A 5 -6.88 -6.10 -0.22
C ALA A 5 -7.86 -5.08 -0.85
N LEU A 6 -8.49 -5.44 -1.97
CA LEU A 6 -9.43 -4.57 -2.68
C LEU A 6 -10.73 -4.31 -1.90
N SER A 7 -11.09 -5.16 -0.93
CA SER A 7 -12.32 -4.96 -0.14
C SER A 7 -12.26 -3.70 0.73
N TRP A 8 -11.04 -3.25 1.04
CA TRP A 8 -10.78 -2.09 1.87
C TRP A 8 -10.97 -0.75 1.15
N GLU A 9 -11.06 -0.73 -0.19
CA GLU A 9 -11.34 0.50 -0.98
C GLU A 9 -12.68 1.14 -0.60
N LYS A 10 -13.62 0.38 -0.02
CA LYS A 10 -14.95 0.87 0.39
C LYS A 10 -14.95 1.68 1.70
N HIS A 11 -13.83 1.74 2.43
CA HIS A 11 -13.75 2.43 3.72
C HIS A 11 -13.16 3.84 3.56
N GLN A 12 -14.01 4.86 3.69
CA GLN A 12 -13.73 6.25 3.34
C GLN A 12 -12.99 7.03 4.44
N ARG A 13 -11.81 6.59 4.88
CA ARG A 13 -10.87 7.42 5.69
C ARG A 13 -9.43 7.16 5.23
N ILE A 14 -9.05 7.82 4.13
CA ILE A 14 -8.00 7.41 3.17
C ILE A 14 -6.96 8.53 2.99
N ALA A 15 -6.21 8.89 4.04
CA ALA A 15 -5.17 9.92 3.93
C ALA A 15 -3.78 9.29 3.76
N PRO A 16 -2.97 9.75 2.78
CA PRO A 16 -1.57 9.35 2.68
C PRO A 16 -0.79 9.82 3.91
N GLN A 17 -0.28 8.86 4.69
CA GLN A 17 0.59 9.13 5.84
C GLN A 17 1.51 7.94 6.11
N VAL A 18 2.56 8.17 6.90
CA VAL A 18 3.40 7.09 7.44
C VAL A 18 2.54 6.23 8.37
N GLY A 19 2.70 4.91 8.28
CA GLY A 19 1.88 3.93 8.99
C GLY A 19 0.58 3.55 8.30
N ALA A 20 0.20 4.23 7.20
CA ALA A 20 -0.96 3.81 6.42
C ALA A 20 -0.71 2.45 5.75
N VAL A 21 -1.73 1.59 5.75
CA VAL A 21 -1.74 0.38 4.91
C VAL A 21 -2.18 0.80 3.51
N VAL A 22 -1.40 0.43 2.50
CA VAL A 22 -1.69 0.72 1.11
C VAL A 22 -2.06 -0.52 0.34
N THR A 23 -3.04 -0.39 -0.54
CA THR A 23 -3.42 -1.43 -1.50
C THR A 23 -2.92 -1.06 -2.89
N MET A 24 -2.41 -2.05 -3.60
CA MET A 24 -1.84 -1.90 -4.94
C MET A 24 -2.42 -2.99 -5.85
N GLY A 25 -2.55 -2.67 -7.14
CA GLY A 25 -2.92 -3.67 -8.14
C GLY A 25 -1.72 -4.50 -8.60
N ARG A 26 -1.88 -5.82 -8.73
CA ARG A 26 -0.94 -6.73 -9.41
C ARG A 26 -1.69 -7.64 -10.40
N ARG A 27 -1.03 -8.03 -11.49
CA ARG A 27 -1.59 -9.04 -12.40
C ARG A 27 -1.69 -10.37 -11.64
N GLY A 28 -2.91 -10.86 -11.43
CA GLY A 28 -3.20 -12.09 -10.67
C GLY A 28 -3.55 -11.90 -9.18
N GLY A 29 -3.69 -10.67 -8.66
CA GLY A 29 -4.13 -10.42 -7.28
C GLY A 29 -3.87 -8.99 -6.77
N GLY A 30 -4.43 -8.63 -5.62
CA GLY A 30 -4.06 -7.39 -4.91
C GLY A 30 -2.71 -7.53 -4.20
N HIS A 31 -2.03 -6.41 -3.94
CA HIS A 31 -0.83 -6.34 -3.11
C HIS A 31 -1.05 -5.34 -1.97
N VAL A 32 -0.44 -5.60 -0.81
CA VAL A 32 -0.55 -4.73 0.37
C VAL A 32 0.81 -4.44 0.97
N GLY A 33 0.93 -3.29 1.60
CA GLY A 33 2.11 -2.93 2.39
C GLY A 33 1.81 -1.79 3.35
N ILE A 34 2.78 -1.47 4.19
CA ILE A 34 2.72 -0.35 5.14
C ILE A 34 3.66 0.74 4.66
N VAL A 35 3.19 1.98 4.69
CA VAL A 35 3.96 3.15 4.29
C VAL A 35 4.96 3.46 5.39
N SER A 36 6.25 3.40 5.07
CA SER A 36 7.33 3.79 5.99
C SER A 36 7.77 5.23 5.80
N GLY A 37 7.50 5.83 4.64
CA GLY A 37 7.93 7.19 4.31
C GLY A 37 7.44 7.64 2.95
N PHE A 38 7.87 8.84 2.56
CA PHE A 38 7.61 9.42 1.25
C PHE A 38 8.90 10.01 0.69
N LYS A 39 9.10 9.88 -0.62
CA LYS A 39 10.09 10.66 -1.34
C LYS A 39 9.63 12.12 -1.47
N PRO A 40 10.55 13.06 -1.78
CA PRO A 40 10.19 14.48 -2.00
C PRO A 40 9.13 14.70 -3.08
N ASN A 41 9.02 13.79 -4.06
CA ASN A 41 8.01 13.85 -5.12
C ASN A 41 6.64 13.28 -4.70
N GLY A 42 6.47 12.85 -3.44
CA GLY A 42 5.22 12.30 -2.91
C GLY A 42 4.99 10.81 -3.21
N ASP A 43 5.96 10.11 -3.81
CA ASP A 43 5.90 8.66 -3.97
C ASP A 43 6.13 7.96 -2.62
N PRO A 44 5.27 7.01 -2.22
CA PRO A 44 5.46 6.29 -0.98
C PRO A 44 6.62 5.30 -1.04
N ILE A 45 7.29 5.18 0.11
CA ILE A 45 8.18 4.10 0.47
C ILE A 45 7.33 3.09 1.24
N VAL A 46 7.30 1.84 0.77
CA VAL A 46 6.38 0.81 1.28
C VAL A 46 7.17 -0.42 1.72
N ILE A 47 6.97 -0.83 2.96
CA ILE A 47 7.38 -2.13 3.48
C ILE A 47 6.29 -3.14 3.10
N SER A 48 6.64 -4.16 2.32
CA SER A 48 5.70 -5.21 1.92
C SER A 48 6.35 -6.59 1.88
N GLY A 49 5.57 -7.61 2.25
CA GLY A 49 5.97 -9.01 2.22
C GLY A 49 5.79 -9.64 0.83
N ASN A 50 6.44 -10.77 0.59
CA ASN A 50 6.37 -11.52 -0.67
C ASN A 50 6.66 -10.69 -1.94
N SER A 51 7.42 -9.60 -1.77
CA SER A 51 7.77 -8.66 -2.84
C SER A 51 9.10 -9.04 -3.46
N ARG A 52 9.24 -8.87 -4.80
CA ARG A 52 10.36 -9.18 -5.73
C ARG A 52 11.10 -10.53 -5.58
N ARG A 53 11.44 -10.98 -4.37
CA ARG A 53 12.18 -12.19 -4.00
C ARG A 53 11.52 -12.98 -2.86
N HIS A 54 10.20 -12.92 -2.75
CA HIS A 54 9.43 -13.63 -1.71
C HIS A 54 9.83 -13.27 -0.26
N ARG A 55 10.32 -12.04 -0.05
CA ARG A 55 10.72 -11.55 1.28
C ARG A 55 10.06 -10.21 1.59
N VAL A 56 10.19 -9.79 2.85
CA VAL A 56 9.90 -8.40 3.23
C VAL A 56 10.93 -7.50 2.55
N THR A 57 10.44 -6.51 1.83
CA THR A 57 11.26 -5.48 1.18
C THR A 57 10.66 -4.12 1.42
N GLU A 58 11.51 -3.13 1.60
CA GLU A 58 11.14 -1.72 1.55
C GLU A 58 11.44 -1.19 0.14
N THR A 59 10.45 -0.66 -0.55
CA THR A 59 10.59 -0.22 -1.94
C THR A 59 9.69 0.96 -2.23
N VAL A 60 10.14 1.82 -3.14
CA VAL A 60 9.38 2.97 -3.60
C VAL A 60 8.41 2.53 -4.68
N TYR A 61 7.14 2.91 -4.52
CA TYR A 61 6.12 2.70 -5.52
C TYR A 61 5.66 4.04 -6.11
N PRO A 62 5.40 4.12 -7.42
CA PRO A 62 4.74 5.28 -8.00
C PRO A 62 3.41 5.50 -7.31
N ARG A 63 3.09 6.75 -6.94
CA ARG A 63 1.81 7.07 -6.29
C ARG A 63 0.59 6.60 -7.10
N SER A 64 0.69 6.59 -8.43
CA SER A 64 -0.33 6.07 -9.35
C SER A 64 -0.60 4.57 -9.23
N SER A 65 0.29 3.81 -8.60
CA SER A 65 0.11 2.37 -8.35
C SER A 65 -0.71 2.08 -7.08
N ILE A 66 -0.87 3.08 -6.21
CA ILE A 66 -1.65 2.96 -4.98
C ILE A 66 -3.13 3.17 -5.31
N ARG A 67 -3.97 2.24 -4.88
CA ARG A 67 -5.42 2.28 -5.10
C ARG A 67 -6.17 2.81 -3.89
N ALA A 68 -5.74 2.44 -2.69
CA ALA A 68 -6.27 3.00 -1.44
C ALA A 68 -5.19 3.11 -0.36
N TRP A 69 -5.47 4.00 0.59
CA TRP A 69 -4.74 4.21 1.84
C TRP A 69 -5.68 3.93 2.99
N LEU A 70 -5.19 3.23 4.01
CA LEU A 70 -5.96 2.87 5.18
C LEU A 70 -5.18 3.37 6.38
N SER A 71 -5.77 4.35 7.06
CA SER A 71 -5.19 5.00 8.22
C SER A 71 -6.11 4.82 9.41
N ALA A 72 -5.54 4.38 10.54
CA ALA A 72 -6.22 4.55 11.82
C ALA A 72 -6.25 6.05 12.15
N ILE A 73 -7.32 6.45 12.84
CA ILE A 73 -7.55 7.82 13.33
C ILE A 73 -6.98 7.90 14.74
#